data_AF-A0A699Q939-F1
#
_entry.id   AF-A0A699Q939-F1
#
_cell.length_a   1.000
_cell.length_b   1.000
_cell.length_c   1.000
_cell.angle_alpha   90.00
_cell.angle_beta   90.00
_cell.angle_gamma   90.00
#
_symmetry.space_group_name_H-M   'P 1'
#
loop_
_entity.id
_entity.type
_entity.pdbx_description
1 polymer ?
#
loop_
_entity_poly.entity_id
_entity_poly.type
_entity_poly.pdbx_seq_one_letter_code
_entity_poly.pdbx_strand_id
1 'polypeptide(L)'
;NDTTYFGGIVGRVANRIGGAQFTLDGTRYKLDANEKNNTLHGGHPGFSDVVWKVAKYKKNGEKPLIVFTYHSFDGEEGFPGDLKVMVTYSLVGKYKL
;
A
#
# COMPACT_ATOMS: atom_id res chain seq x y z
N ASN A 1 -5.35 11.45 -9.32
CA ASN A 1 -5.87 10.32 -10.12
C ASN A 1 -4.73 9.74 -10.94
N ASP A 2 -4.03 8.77 -10.39
CA ASP A 2 -3.01 8.02 -11.13
C ASP A 2 -3.67 7.29 -12.29
N THR A 3 -3.14 7.49 -13.50
CA THR A 3 -3.62 6.77 -14.69
C THR A 3 -2.98 5.37 -14.80
N THR A 4 -1.89 5.11 -14.07
CA THR A 4 -1.13 3.85 -14.06
C THR A 4 -0.41 3.63 -12.73
N TYR A 5 -0.24 2.37 -12.30
CA TYR A 5 0.41 1.99 -11.03
C TYR A 5 1.74 1.22 -11.23
N PHE A 6 2.52 1.58 -12.25
CA PHE A 6 3.73 0.83 -12.62
C PHE A 6 4.75 0.77 -11.47
N GLY A 7 5.05 -0.44 -10.98
CA GLY A 7 6.03 -0.66 -9.92
C GLY A 7 5.65 -0.10 -8.54
N GLY A 8 4.44 0.44 -8.38
CA GLY A 8 3.96 1.01 -7.13
C GLY A 8 3.56 -0.04 -6.10
N ILE A 9 3.72 0.30 -4.82
CA ILE A 9 3.12 -0.45 -3.71
C ILE A 9 1.67 0.01 -3.60
N VAL A 10 0.70 -0.87 -3.82
CA VAL A 10 -0.74 -0.54 -3.71
C VAL A 10 -1.33 -1.07 -2.41
N GLY A 11 -2.27 -0.33 -1.81
CA GLY A 11 -2.92 -0.71 -0.54
C GLY A 11 -3.63 0.46 0.14
N ARG A 12 -4.42 0.22 1.20
CA ARG A 12 -4.51 -1.04 2.00
C ARG A 12 -5.15 -2.24 1.29
N VAL A 13 -6.04 -2.00 0.33
CA VAL A 13 -6.67 -3.06 -0.49
C VAL A 13 -6.33 -2.84 -1.95
N ALA A 14 -5.71 -3.84 -2.57
CA ALA A 14 -5.45 -3.82 -4.00
C ALA A 14 -6.76 -4.04 -4.77
N ASN A 15 -6.88 -3.38 -5.92
CA ASN A 15 -8.08 -3.40 -6.76
C ASN A 15 -9.30 -2.75 -6.07
N ARG A 16 -10.52 -3.12 -6.48
CA ARG A 16 -11.76 -2.39 -6.18
C ARG A 16 -12.46 -2.88 -4.91
N ILE A 17 -12.89 -1.93 -4.07
CA ILE A 17 -13.97 -2.10 -3.10
C ILE A 17 -15.22 -1.46 -3.67
N GLY A 18 -16.23 -2.30 -3.92
CA GLY A 18 -17.50 -1.90 -4.53
C GLY A 18 -18.27 -0.90 -3.69
N GLY A 19 -18.76 0.19 -4.29
CA GLY A 19 -19.54 1.20 -3.57
C GLY A 19 -18.72 2.06 -2.59
N ALA A 20 -17.38 1.95 -2.62
CA ALA A 20 -16.45 2.64 -1.73
C ALA A 20 -16.83 2.51 -0.24
N GLN A 21 -17.24 1.31 0.16
CA GLN A 21 -17.64 1.02 1.52
C GLN A 21 -17.55 -0.46 1.81
N PHE A 22 -17.40 -0.81 3.09
CA PHE A 22 -17.54 -2.18 3.57
C PHE A 22 -18.09 -2.18 4.99
N THR A 23 -18.46 -3.37 5.47
CA THR A 23 -18.87 -3.56 6.87
C THR A 23 -17.88 -4.50 7.54
N LEU A 24 -17.37 -4.10 8.70
CA LEU A 24 -16.49 -4.90 9.55
C LEU A 24 -17.04 -4.83 10.97
N ASP A 25 -17.29 -5.98 11.57
CA ASP A 25 -17.85 -6.12 12.93
C ASP A 25 -19.11 -5.28 13.16
N GLY A 26 -20.02 -5.27 12.17
CA GLY A 26 -21.28 -4.52 12.23
C GLY A 26 -21.14 -3.01 12.00
N THR A 27 -19.92 -2.48 11.95
CA THR A 27 -19.67 -1.07 11.63
C THR A 27 -19.47 -0.88 10.13
N ARG A 28 -20.20 0.08 9.55
CA ARG A 28 -20.05 0.47 8.15
C ARG A 28 -18.94 1.52 8.02
N TYR A 29 -17.93 1.22 7.22
CA TYR A 29 -16.85 2.14 6.87
C TYR A 29 -17.06 2.64 5.44
N LYS A 30 -17.00 3.97 5.29
CA LYS A 30 -17.01 4.64 3.99
C LYS A 30 -15.57 5.02 3.64
N LEU A 31 -15.20 4.76 2.40
CA LEU A 31 -13.87 4.96 1.86
C LEU A 31 -13.89 6.06 0.79
N ASP A 32 -12.71 6.46 0.35
CA ASP A 32 -12.57 7.33 -0.82
C ASP A 32 -13.01 6.61 -2.11
N ALA A 33 -13.81 7.29 -2.94
CA ALA A 33 -14.36 6.75 -4.18
C ALA A 33 -13.54 7.27 -5.38
N ASN A 34 -12.26 6.94 -5.43
CA ASN A 34 -11.34 7.40 -6.48
C ASN A 34 -11.59 6.81 -7.88
N GLU A 35 -12.43 5.77 -8.02
CA GLU A 35 -12.80 5.23 -9.33
C GLU A 35 -14.32 4.99 -9.45
N LYS A 36 -15.01 5.97 -10.05
CA LYS A 36 -16.47 5.99 -10.19
C LYS A 36 -17.13 5.87 -8.80
N ASN A 37 -17.75 4.74 -8.51
CA ASN A 37 -18.40 4.46 -7.23
C ASN A 37 -17.57 3.51 -6.36
N ASN A 38 -16.32 3.22 -6.72
CA ASN A 38 -15.48 2.24 -6.05
C ASN A 38 -14.23 2.91 -5.48
N THR A 39 -13.67 2.30 -4.43
CA THR A 39 -12.29 2.56 -4.00
C THR A 39 -11.37 1.62 -4.76
N LEU A 40 -10.51 2.16 -5.59
CA LEU A 40 -9.48 1.44 -6.33
C LEU A 40 -8.13 1.58 -5.63
N HIS A 41 -7.42 0.47 -5.43
CA HIS A 41 -6.03 0.44 -4.93
C HIS A 41 -5.79 1.14 -3.59
N GLY A 42 -6.84 1.31 -2.80
CA GLY A 42 -6.78 1.85 -1.44
C GLY A 42 -7.07 3.35 -1.30
N GLY A 43 -7.53 4.03 -2.36
CA GLY A 43 -7.94 5.44 -2.29
C GLY A 43 -6.93 6.39 -2.94
N HIS A 44 -7.08 7.68 -2.65
CA HIS A 44 -6.17 8.73 -3.14
C HIS A 44 -6.04 9.87 -2.11
N PRO A 45 -4.85 10.05 -1.49
CA PRO A 45 -3.60 9.36 -1.78
C PRO A 45 -3.55 7.92 -1.24
N GLY A 46 -3.21 6.96 -2.10
CA GLY A 46 -3.00 5.57 -1.72
C GLY A 46 -1.53 5.26 -1.45
N PHE A 47 -1.20 4.01 -1.10
CA PHE A 47 0.19 3.59 -0.86
C PHE A 47 1.17 3.81 -2.03
N SER A 48 0.66 4.00 -3.25
CA SER A 48 1.45 4.35 -4.42
C SER A 48 1.93 5.80 -4.43
N ASP A 49 1.23 6.67 -3.70
CA ASP A 49 1.43 8.13 -3.67
C ASP A 49 2.21 8.61 -2.44
N VAL A 50 2.43 7.74 -1.45
CA VAL A 50 3.08 8.12 -0.19
C VAL A 50 4.61 8.01 -0.26
N VAL A 51 5.30 8.85 0.52
CA VAL A 51 6.75 8.76 0.70
C VAL A 51 7.08 7.71 1.76
N TRP A 52 7.57 6.56 1.31
CA TRP A 52 7.99 5.46 2.17
C TRP A 52 9.32 5.76 2.88
N LYS A 53 9.41 5.44 4.17
CA LYS A 53 10.68 5.52 4.93
C LYS A 53 11.49 4.23 4.72
N VAL A 54 12.82 4.33 4.68
CA VAL A 54 13.69 3.15 4.72
C VAL A 54 13.89 2.73 6.17
N ALA A 55 13.36 1.57 6.54
CA ALA A 55 13.53 1.01 7.89
C ALA A 55 14.88 0.28 8.05
N LYS A 56 15.31 -0.43 7.01
CA LYS A 56 16.55 -1.22 7.00
C LYS A 56 16.99 -1.47 5.56
N TYR A 57 18.30 -1.59 5.33
CA TYR A 57 18.82 -2.15 4.09
C TYR A 57 20.11 -2.93 4.32
N LYS A 58 20.43 -3.84 3.41
CA LYS A 58 21.70 -4.55 3.30
C LYS A 58 22.15 -4.47 1.84
N LYS A 59 23.23 -3.73 1.59
CA LYS A 59 23.72 -3.45 0.24
C LYS A 59 24.46 -4.64 -0.40
N ASN A 60 25.21 -5.41 0.38
CA ASN A 60 26.16 -6.42 -0.12
C ASN A 60 25.83 -7.83 0.39
N GLY A 61 26.47 -8.83 -0.21
CA GLY A 61 26.33 -10.26 0.13
C GLY A 61 25.34 -10.99 -0.79
N GLU A 62 25.13 -12.28 -0.54
CA GLU A 62 24.35 -13.16 -1.43
C GLU A 62 22.87 -12.78 -1.61
N LYS A 63 22.35 -11.99 -0.67
CA LYS A 63 20.96 -11.53 -0.67
C LYS A 63 20.90 -10.09 -0.16
N PRO A 64 21.20 -9.08 -1.01
CA PRO A 64 20.97 -7.69 -0.66
C PRO A 64 19.47 -7.42 -0.59
N LEU A 65 19.08 -6.48 0.27
CA LEU A 65 17.67 -6.15 0.52
C LEU A 65 17.49 -4.70 0.93
N ILE A 66 16.27 -4.21 0.76
CA ILE A 66 15.77 -2.95 1.30
C ILE A 66 14.38 -3.19 1.90
N VAL A 67 14.13 -2.58 3.06
CA VAL A 67 12.86 -2.65 3.78
C VAL A 67 12.31 -1.24 3.89
N PHE A 68 11.19 -1.00 3.24
CA PHE A 68 10.39 0.21 3.35
C PHE A 68 9.38 0.09 4.47
N THR A 69 9.01 1.21 5.10
CA THR A 69 7.94 1.28 6.08
C THR A 69 7.10 2.53 5.92
N TYR A 70 5.80 2.38 6.18
CA TYR A 70 4.82 3.46 6.21
C TYR A 70 3.88 3.23 7.39
N HIS A 71 3.44 4.32 8.02
CA HIS A 71 2.45 4.28 9.09
C HIS A 71 1.16 4.88 8.54
N SER A 72 0.20 4.00 8.28
CA SER A 72 -1.15 4.35 7.88
C SER A 72 -1.98 4.43 9.17
N PHE A 73 -2.28 5.65 9.62
CA PHE A 73 -2.98 5.86 10.89
C PHE A 73 -4.45 5.38 10.81
N ASP A 74 -5.08 5.19 11.97
CA ASP A 74 -6.51 4.85 12.03
C ASP A 74 -7.40 5.87 11.30
N GLY A 75 -8.21 5.40 10.34
CA GLY A 75 -9.09 6.23 9.53
C GLY A 75 -8.48 6.79 8.24
N GLU A 76 -7.19 6.53 7.95
CA GLU A 76 -6.58 6.96 6.69
C GLU A 76 -7.32 6.34 5.49
N GLU A 77 -7.73 7.18 4.52
CA GLU A 77 -8.61 6.83 3.39
C GLU A 77 -9.94 6.16 3.79
N GLY A 78 -10.36 6.35 5.04
CA GLY A 78 -11.57 5.76 5.64
C GLY A 78 -11.40 4.34 6.18
N PHE A 79 -10.19 3.76 6.11
CA PHE A 79 -9.92 2.43 6.64
C PHE A 79 -9.70 2.46 8.16
N PRO A 80 -10.36 1.59 8.94
CA PRO A 80 -10.08 1.47 10.37
C PRO A 80 -8.75 0.77 10.63
N GLY A 81 -8.20 1.01 11.82
CA GLY A 81 -7.01 0.40 12.38
C GLY A 81 -5.74 1.21 12.14
N ASP A 82 -4.89 1.23 13.17
CA ASP A 82 -3.55 1.81 13.13
C ASP A 82 -2.57 0.80 12.52
N LEU A 83 -2.18 1.02 11.27
CA LEU A 83 -1.44 0.03 10.47
C LEU A 83 0.00 0.48 10.21
N LYS A 84 0.96 -0.26 10.76
CA LYS A 84 2.36 -0.17 10.37
C LYS A 84 2.67 -1.17 9.27
N VAL A 85 2.98 -0.67 8.07
CA VAL A 85 3.30 -1.49 6.89
C VAL A 85 4.81 -1.58 6.72
N MET A 86 5.29 -2.76 6.32
CA MET A 86 6.67 -2.98 5.92
C MET A 86 6.73 -3.77 4.62
N VAL A 87 7.49 -3.28 3.64
CA VAL A 87 7.70 -3.95 2.34
C VAL A 87 9.18 -4.25 2.17
N THR A 88 9.50 -5.53 1.96
CA THR A 88 10.90 -5.96 1.75
C THR A 88 11.11 -6.36 0.31
N TYR A 89 12.01 -5.67 -0.38
CA TYR A 89 12.56 -6.14 -1.65
C TYR A 89 13.91 -6.79 -1.39
N SER A 90 14.09 -8.00 -1.91
CA SER A 90 15.37 -8.71 -1.84
C SER A 90 15.72 -9.30 -3.20
N LEU A 91 17.00 -9.20 -3.56
CA LEU A 91 17.51 -9.79 -4.78
C LEU A 91 18.07 -11.17 -4.43
N VAL A 92 17.58 -12.20 -5.08
CA VAL A 92 17.98 -13.60 -4.84
C VAL A 92 18.71 -14.15 -6.06
N GLY A 93 19.87 -14.78 -5.85
CA GLY A 93 20.67 -15.37 -6.90
C GLY A 93 21.75 -14.46 -7.49
N LYS A 94 22.59 -15.02 -8.38
CA LYS A 94 23.60 -14.25 -9.11
C LYS A 94 22.88 -13.39 -10.16
N TYR A 95 23.01 -12.07 -10.05
CA TYR A 95 22.60 -11.13 -11.09
C TYR A 95 23.20 -11.58 -12.43
N LYS A 96 22.36 -11.90 -13.41
CA LYS A 96 22.73 -11.96 -14.82
C LYS A 96 21.92 -10.86 -15.52
N LEU A 97 22.61 -9.85 -16.03
CA LEU A 97 22.06 -8.88 -16.97
C LEU A 97 21.93 -9.52 -18.35
#